data_AF-A0A4R6JF91-F1
#
_entry.id   AF-A0A4R6JF91-F1
#
_cell.length_a   1.000
_cell.length_b   1.000
_cell.length_c   1.000
_cell.angle_alpha   90.00
_cell.angle_beta   90.00
_cell.angle_gamma   90.00
#
_symmetry.space_group_name_H-M   'P 1'
#
loop_
_entity.id
_entity.type
_entity.pdbx_description
1 polymer ?
#
loop_
_entity_poly.entity_id
_entity_poly.type
_entity_poly.pdbx_seq_one_letter_code
_entity_poly.pdbx_strand_id
1 'polypeptide(L)'
;MSLAVDFSGLGDINLETVIAAVALIGTAIAWLVDRYFLRRKRLVYRVQVDAPIGVNSPMAQDDSPMVDVEFRHKGSVIEEPSVVLLRVDNAGGMDIEPHHMHDKVSFAFPDRKIVGLEVSEPKPESLGEMLRDRLESENFLDTSKVIIPRIAINRGDSFKFLLLLSGPGRGVTHSGYLAGGAAGGGVYHEPRPRGPGRRTLMFGALSLLLVGALVALFVVDVLQPPDNCASGQLRVIGSTAVEATVKEVRSAYAAECTESDITIAANGSRNGTRTLNETGKSDPAAAEKLIAMSDGSAEEAPDLQGKAIAVVVFAVVVNRSTDITGLTTNQLRDIYAGRLTNWKQLGGRELPIRMVSRVGPDSGSRRVFREKVLAGDQELGISSDDCKTKDNPVAKHHRCEVGTTEELLSRVNDIEGAIGYAELGTSRKFPGLTPITIDTVVPDAEKVADHTYRFWEVERAYTYKAPKPESLQAAFLEYLGSAQAKPILARDGLVPCSDLPGSFCG
;
A
#
# COMPACT_ATOMS: atom_id res chain seq x y z
N MET A 1 25.17 8.79 0.19
CA MET A 1 23.88 8.50 0.87
C MET A 1 22.92 8.01 -0.20
N SER A 2 22.96 6.71 -0.49
CA SER A 2 22.15 6.09 -1.53
C SER A 2 20.79 5.78 -0.90
N LEU A 3 19.75 6.50 -1.30
CA LEU A 3 18.37 6.17 -0.95
C LEU A 3 17.98 4.93 -1.76
N ALA A 4 18.32 3.75 -1.23
CA ALA A 4 17.70 2.50 -1.66
C ALA A 4 16.27 2.53 -1.11
N VAL A 5 15.31 2.80 -1.99
CA VAL A 5 13.89 2.64 -1.67
C VAL A 5 13.64 1.14 -1.62
N ASP A 6 13.28 0.65 -0.43
CA ASP A 6 12.92 -0.74 -0.20
C ASP A 6 11.52 -1.00 -0.76
N PHE A 7 11.43 -1.87 -1.76
CA PHE A 7 10.19 -2.25 -2.44
C PHE A 7 9.68 -3.64 -2.04
N SER A 8 10.25 -4.26 -1.01
CA SER A 8 9.90 -5.63 -0.57
C SER A 8 8.46 -5.80 -0.06
N GLY A 9 7.75 -4.70 0.22
CA GLY A 9 6.33 -4.69 0.61
C GLY A 9 5.34 -4.38 -0.52
N LEU A 10 5.82 -4.15 -1.75
CA LEU A 10 4.97 -3.99 -2.92
C LEU A 10 4.91 -5.34 -3.64
N GLY A 11 3.86 -6.12 -3.35
CA GLY A 11 3.51 -7.29 -4.18
C GLY A 11 3.39 -6.89 -5.66
N ASP A 12 3.50 -7.90 -6.55
CA ASP A 12 3.60 -7.77 -8.01
C ASP A 12 2.85 -6.55 -8.60
N ILE A 13 3.54 -5.40 -8.70
CA ILE A 13 2.94 -4.21 -9.28
C ILE A 13 2.81 -4.47 -10.77
N ASN A 14 1.56 -4.56 -11.24
CA ASN A 14 1.22 -4.72 -12.64
C ASN A 14 1.99 -3.70 -13.52
N LEU A 15 2.60 -4.20 -14.61
CA LEU A 15 3.38 -3.40 -15.56
C LEU A 15 2.59 -2.19 -16.08
N GLU A 16 1.27 -2.34 -16.23
CA GLU A 16 0.35 -1.28 -16.64
C GLU A 16 0.31 -0.12 -15.63
N THR A 17 0.32 -0.40 -14.32
CA THR A 17 0.38 0.59 -13.25
C THR A 17 1.70 1.37 -13.30
N VAL A 18 2.81 0.68 -13.55
CA VAL A 18 4.13 1.32 -13.72
C VAL A 18 4.13 2.24 -14.94
N ILE A 19 3.59 1.79 -16.08
CA ILE A 19 3.50 2.59 -17.30
C ILE A 19 2.63 3.84 -17.07
N ALA A 20 1.47 3.70 -16.41
CA ALA A 20 0.59 4.82 -16.10
C ALA A 20 1.26 5.86 -15.19
N ALA A 21 1.97 5.41 -14.15
CA ALA A 21 2.71 6.29 -13.24
C ALA A 21 3.84 7.04 -13.97
N VAL A 22 4.63 6.33 -14.80
CA VAL A 22 5.71 6.93 -15.60
C VAL A 22 5.14 7.94 -16.61
N ALA A 23 4.03 7.63 -17.26
CA ALA A 23 3.36 8.53 -18.20
C ALA A 23 2.85 9.80 -17.51
N LEU A 24 2.32 9.69 -16.29
CA LEU A 24 1.87 10.84 -15.49
C LEU A 24 3.05 11.75 -15.13
N ILE A 25 4.16 11.17 -14.66
CA ILE A 25 5.39 11.91 -14.34
C ILE A 25 5.95 12.57 -15.60
N GLY A 26 6.02 11.85 -16.71
CA GLY A 26 6.48 12.37 -17.99
C GLY A 26 5.62 13.55 -18.49
N THR A 27 4.30 13.46 -18.32
CA THR A 27 3.35 14.54 -18.66
C THR A 27 3.57 15.78 -17.79
N ALA A 28 3.79 15.60 -16.48
CA ALA A 28 4.09 16.69 -15.57
C ALA A 28 5.43 17.37 -15.90
N ILE A 29 6.47 16.59 -16.19
CA ILE A 29 7.78 17.11 -16.62
C ILE A 29 7.65 17.86 -17.95
N ALA A 30 6.96 17.30 -18.93
CA ALA A 30 6.73 17.95 -20.22
C ALA A 30 5.97 19.28 -20.07
N TRP A 31 4.97 19.33 -19.18
CA TRP A 31 4.26 20.56 -18.85
C TRP A 31 5.18 21.59 -18.19
N LEU A 32 6.02 21.20 -17.24
CA LEU A 32 7.01 22.07 -16.61
C LEU A 32 8.03 22.60 -17.64
N VAL A 33 8.48 21.75 -18.57
CA VAL A 33 9.37 22.13 -19.67
C VAL A 33 8.67 23.12 -20.63
N ASP A 34 7.42 22.89 -21.04
CA ASP A 34 6.67 23.88 -21.84
C ASP A 34 6.49 25.20 -21.08
N ARG A 35 6.15 25.12 -19.78
CA ARG A 35 5.81 26.28 -18.96
C ARG A 35 7.00 27.17 -18.64
N TYR A 36 8.15 26.58 -18.35
CA TYR A 36 9.33 27.28 -17.83
C TYR A 36 10.49 27.33 -18.82
N PHE A 37 10.64 26.34 -19.71
CA PHE A 37 11.80 26.25 -20.60
C PHE A 37 11.50 26.59 -22.07
N LEU A 38 10.27 26.43 -22.58
CA LEU A 38 9.94 26.74 -23.98
C LEU A 38 9.33 28.15 -24.19
N ARG A 39 8.71 28.76 -23.16
CA ARG A 39 8.13 30.13 -23.21
C ARG A 39 9.14 31.22 -22.82
N ARG A 40 10.23 31.31 -23.58
CA ARG A 40 11.49 31.97 -23.18
C ARG A 40 11.43 33.50 -23.01
N LYS A 41 11.00 34.31 -23.99
CA LYS A 41 11.02 35.80 -23.89
C LYS A 41 9.81 36.43 -24.60
N ARG A 42 8.93 37.11 -23.88
CA ARG A 42 7.70 37.70 -24.45
C ARG A 42 7.48 39.09 -23.87
N LEU A 43 7.58 40.11 -24.72
CA LEU A 43 7.16 41.45 -24.37
C LEU A 43 5.71 41.63 -24.84
N VAL A 44 4.79 41.81 -23.92
CA VAL A 44 3.38 42.00 -24.25
C VAL A 44 3.04 43.46 -24.06
N TYR A 45 2.24 44.01 -24.97
CA TYR A 45 1.66 45.33 -24.79
C TYR A 45 0.13 45.27 -24.82
N ARG A 46 -0.46 46.19 -24.07
CA ARG A 46 -1.91 46.39 -24.00
C ARG A 46 -2.22 47.87 -24.02
N VAL A 47 -3.07 48.26 -24.97
CA VAL A 47 -3.68 49.59 -25.00
C VAL A 47 -4.79 49.62 -23.95
N GLN A 48 -4.56 50.30 -22.83
CA GLN A 48 -5.54 50.43 -21.73
C GLN A 48 -6.52 51.57 -21.98
N VAL A 49 -6.03 52.66 -22.60
CA VAL A 49 -6.82 53.82 -23.03
C VAL A 49 -6.32 54.22 -24.41
N ASP A 50 -7.24 54.51 -25.32
CA ASP A 50 -6.99 55.18 -26.61
C ASP A 50 -8.25 55.99 -26.92
N ALA A 51 -8.30 57.21 -26.38
CA ALA A 51 -9.51 58.03 -26.38
C ALA A 51 -9.20 59.49 -26.73
N PRO A 52 -10.04 60.14 -27.56
CA PRO A 52 -9.94 61.58 -27.78
C PRO A 52 -10.23 62.33 -26.47
N ILE A 53 -9.55 63.46 -26.28
CA ILE A 53 -9.80 64.40 -25.19
C ILE A 53 -10.65 65.53 -25.76
N GLY A 54 -11.84 65.72 -25.23
CA GLY A 54 -12.72 66.77 -25.69
C GLY A 54 -14.11 66.62 -25.11
N VAL A 55 -14.88 67.70 -25.21
CA VAL A 55 -16.27 67.74 -24.75
C VAL A 55 -17.25 67.39 -25.89
N ASN A 56 -16.73 67.23 -27.10
CA ASN A 56 -17.51 66.89 -28.29
C ASN A 56 -17.68 65.38 -28.38
N SER A 57 -18.87 64.90 -28.03
CA SER A 57 -19.26 63.51 -28.22
C SER A 57 -19.72 63.32 -29.67
N PRO A 58 -19.16 62.38 -30.45
CA PRO A 58 -19.59 62.13 -31.84
C PRO A 58 -21.03 61.59 -31.96
N MET A 59 -21.77 61.44 -30.84
CA MET A 59 -23.18 61.05 -30.79
C MET A 59 -24.15 62.22 -30.48
N ALA A 60 -23.65 63.45 -30.29
CA ALA A 60 -24.50 64.62 -30.18
C ALA A 60 -24.92 65.09 -31.58
N GLN A 61 -26.19 64.88 -31.92
CA GLN A 61 -26.80 65.24 -33.21
C GLN A 61 -27.23 66.72 -33.27
N ASP A 62 -26.64 67.58 -32.43
CA ASP A 62 -26.94 69.01 -32.36
C ASP A 62 -25.64 69.81 -32.49
N ASP A 63 -25.59 70.64 -33.53
CA ASP A 63 -24.39 71.04 -34.27
C ASP A 63 -23.77 72.34 -33.73
N SER A 64 -23.69 72.48 -32.40
CA SER A 64 -23.01 73.61 -31.77
C SER A 64 -22.47 73.23 -30.39
N PRO A 65 -21.13 73.10 -30.23
CA PRO A 65 -20.55 72.86 -28.92
C PRO A 65 -20.87 74.05 -28.01
N MET A 66 -21.56 73.81 -26.89
CA MET A 66 -21.84 74.85 -25.88
C MET A 66 -20.55 75.40 -25.23
N VAL A 67 -19.43 74.69 -25.38
CA VAL A 67 -18.11 75.07 -24.87
C VAL A 67 -17.06 74.72 -25.92
N ASP A 68 -16.32 75.71 -26.40
CA ASP A 68 -15.10 75.48 -27.17
C ASP A 68 -13.96 75.17 -26.20
N VAL A 69 -13.31 74.02 -26.38
CA VAL A 69 -12.21 73.58 -25.51
C VAL A 69 -10.96 73.42 -26.34
N GLU A 70 -10.09 74.40 -26.17
CA GLU A 70 -8.78 74.43 -26.82
C GLU A 70 -7.72 73.83 -25.88
N PHE A 71 -7.12 72.73 -26.29
CA PHE A 71 -5.99 72.16 -25.57
C PHE A 71 -4.70 72.79 -26.07
N ARG A 72 -3.93 73.42 -25.18
CA ARG A 72 -2.61 73.98 -25.51
C ARG A 72 -1.51 73.27 -24.75
N HIS A 73 -0.41 72.95 -25.42
CA HIS A 73 0.83 72.49 -24.79
C HIS A 73 1.96 73.46 -25.13
N LYS A 74 2.63 74.01 -24.10
CA LYS A 74 3.70 75.01 -24.25
C LYS A 74 3.33 76.21 -25.15
N GLY A 75 2.06 76.60 -25.16
CA GLY A 75 1.55 77.75 -25.94
C GLY A 75 1.02 77.43 -27.33
N SER A 76 1.22 76.21 -27.84
CA SER A 76 0.71 75.74 -29.14
C SER A 76 -0.58 74.94 -28.99
N VAL A 77 -1.52 75.14 -29.92
CA VAL A 77 -2.79 74.41 -29.99
C VAL A 77 -2.54 72.96 -30.40
N ILE A 78 -3.17 72.02 -29.69
CA ILE A 78 -3.14 70.61 -30.01
C ILE A 78 -4.41 70.29 -30.80
N GLU A 79 -4.25 70.03 -32.09
CA GLU A 79 -5.36 69.62 -32.95
C GLU A 79 -5.76 68.17 -32.61
N GLU A 80 -7.05 67.96 -32.38
CA GLU A 80 -7.66 66.64 -32.08
C GLU A 80 -6.87 65.84 -31.02
N PRO A 81 -6.80 66.33 -29.77
CA PRO A 81 -5.99 65.71 -28.75
C PRO A 81 -6.53 64.32 -28.38
N SER A 82 -5.65 63.35 -28.15
CA SER A 82 -6.01 62.03 -27.63
C SER A 82 -5.03 61.56 -26.56
N VAL A 83 -5.53 60.83 -25.56
CA VAL A 83 -4.68 60.11 -24.59
C VAL A 83 -4.57 58.65 -24.99
N VAL A 84 -3.34 58.15 -24.99
CA VAL A 84 -3.06 56.72 -25.04
C VAL A 84 -2.34 56.29 -23.76
N LEU A 85 -2.89 55.27 -23.08
CA LEU A 85 -2.20 54.59 -21.98
C LEU A 85 -1.80 53.19 -22.45
N LEU A 86 -0.51 53.03 -22.73
CA LEU A 86 0.07 51.79 -23.27
C LEU A 86 0.83 51.06 -22.17
N ARG A 87 0.28 49.96 -21.66
CA ARG A 87 0.98 49.09 -20.72
C ARG A 87 1.89 48.14 -21.49
N VAL A 88 3.13 48.00 -21.03
CA VAL A 88 4.11 47.04 -21.53
C VAL A 88 4.56 46.16 -20.37
N ASP A 89 4.61 44.85 -20.58
CA ASP A 89 5.03 43.87 -19.56
C ASP A 89 5.90 42.77 -20.15
N ASN A 90 6.87 42.30 -19.37
CA ASN A 90 7.56 41.04 -19.66
C ASN A 90 6.74 39.87 -19.11
N ALA A 91 5.79 39.40 -19.93
CA ALA A 91 4.99 38.21 -19.68
C ALA A 91 5.70 36.87 -20.00
N GLY A 92 7.00 36.93 -20.34
CA GLY A 92 7.84 35.75 -20.58
C GLY A 92 8.23 35.00 -19.30
N GLY A 93 8.79 33.81 -19.46
CA GLY A 93 9.35 33.02 -18.36
C GLY A 93 10.76 33.42 -17.93
N MET A 94 11.43 34.33 -18.65
CA MET A 94 12.80 34.76 -18.42
C MET A 94 12.96 36.28 -18.56
N ASP A 95 14.08 36.79 -18.06
CA ASP A 95 14.45 38.20 -18.17
C ASP A 95 14.84 38.57 -19.61
N ILE A 96 14.54 39.80 -20.01
CA ILE A 96 14.90 40.37 -21.31
C ILE A 96 16.09 41.29 -21.11
N GLU A 97 17.30 40.80 -21.36
CA GLU A 97 18.50 41.64 -21.38
C GLU A 97 18.61 42.56 -22.61
N PRO A 98 19.38 43.68 -22.52
CA PRO A 98 19.52 44.66 -23.61
C PRO A 98 19.96 44.07 -24.95
N HIS A 99 20.85 43.07 -24.94
CA HIS A 99 21.37 42.44 -26.15
C HIS A 99 20.32 41.59 -26.88
N HIS A 100 19.21 41.25 -26.21
CA HIS A 100 18.09 40.57 -26.83
C HIS A 100 17.21 41.51 -27.67
N MET A 101 17.35 42.83 -27.57
CA MET A 101 16.56 43.78 -28.36
C MET A 101 17.32 44.15 -29.65
N HIS A 102 17.33 43.24 -30.64
CA HIS A 102 18.08 43.44 -31.88
C HIS A 102 17.53 44.59 -32.73
N ASP A 103 16.23 44.55 -33.03
CA ASP A 103 15.53 45.70 -33.64
C ASP A 103 15.06 46.68 -32.57
N LYS A 104 14.92 47.96 -32.94
CA LYS A 104 14.33 49.01 -32.09
C LYS A 104 12.84 48.69 -31.88
N VAL A 105 12.53 47.93 -30.81
CA VAL A 105 11.13 47.66 -30.41
C VAL A 105 10.43 48.99 -30.23
N SER A 106 9.34 49.18 -30.97
CA SER A 106 8.74 50.49 -31.09
C SER A 106 7.26 50.42 -31.37
N PHE A 107 6.54 51.41 -30.86
CA PHE A 107 5.10 51.54 -30.99
C PHE A 107 4.79 52.78 -31.81
N ALA A 108 4.06 52.60 -32.91
CA ALA A 108 3.65 53.67 -33.80
C ALA A 108 2.17 54.00 -33.59
N PHE A 109 1.87 55.29 -33.77
CA PHE A 109 0.55 55.90 -33.66
C PHE A 109 0.21 56.46 -35.04
N PRO A 110 -0.46 55.68 -35.91
CA PRO A 110 -0.81 56.12 -37.26
C PRO A 110 -1.61 57.43 -37.22
N ASP A 111 -1.29 58.34 -38.14
CA ASP A 111 -1.94 59.65 -38.30
C ASP A 111 -2.01 60.50 -37.02
N ARG A 112 -1.06 60.28 -36.10
CA ARG A 112 -0.93 61.01 -34.84
C ARG A 112 0.52 61.40 -34.55
N LYS A 113 0.71 62.56 -33.94
CA LYS A 113 2.00 63.05 -33.44
C LYS A 113 2.02 63.03 -31.92
N ILE A 114 3.15 62.67 -31.34
CA ILE A 114 3.36 62.68 -29.88
C ILE A 114 3.63 64.11 -29.44
N VAL A 115 2.77 64.63 -28.55
CA VAL A 115 2.90 65.96 -27.93
C VAL A 115 3.42 65.86 -26.50
N GLY A 116 3.15 64.74 -25.83
CA GLY A 116 3.68 64.45 -24.50
C GLY A 116 3.86 62.95 -24.31
N LEU A 117 4.93 62.57 -23.60
CA LEU A 117 5.27 61.19 -23.30
C LEU A 117 5.82 61.07 -21.88
N GLU A 118 5.14 60.31 -21.03
CA GLU A 118 5.55 60.03 -19.66
C GLU A 118 5.55 58.52 -19.38
N VAL A 119 6.52 58.07 -18.60
CA VAL A 119 6.56 56.71 -18.06
C VAL A 119 5.89 56.68 -16.69
N SER A 120 4.72 56.03 -16.62
CA SER A 120 3.89 55.92 -15.42
C SER A 120 3.82 54.47 -14.89
N GLU A 121 3.59 54.35 -13.58
CA GLU A 121 3.45 53.08 -12.85
C GLU A 121 4.54 52.01 -13.16
N PRO A 122 5.84 52.34 -13.13
CA PRO A 122 6.88 51.35 -13.32
C PRO A 122 6.92 50.35 -12.15
N LYS A 123 7.13 49.07 -12.48
CA LYS A 123 7.35 47.98 -11.53
C LYS A 123 8.52 47.15 -12.03
N PRO A 124 9.64 47.09 -11.30
CA PRO A 124 9.99 47.89 -10.12
C PRO A 124 10.26 49.38 -10.46
N GLU A 125 10.37 50.24 -9.45
CA GLU A 125 10.63 51.68 -9.64
C GLU A 125 11.97 51.95 -10.37
N SER A 126 12.99 51.14 -10.10
CA SER A 126 14.31 51.20 -10.76
C SER A 126 14.23 51.03 -12.28
N LEU A 127 13.28 50.24 -12.78
CA LEU A 127 13.03 50.13 -14.21
C LEU A 127 12.51 51.46 -14.80
N GLY A 128 11.66 52.14 -14.04
CA GLY A 128 11.14 53.46 -14.41
C GLY A 128 12.23 54.52 -14.48
N GLU A 129 13.16 54.52 -13.52
CA GLU A 129 14.32 55.42 -13.53
C GLU A 129 15.20 55.17 -14.77
N MET A 130 15.54 53.92 -15.05
CA MET A 130 16.31 53.55 -16.25
C MET A 130 15.61 53.94 -17.56
N LEU A 131 14.28 53.80 -17.61
CA LEU A 131 13.48 54.22 -18.76
C LEU A 131 13.50 55.74 -18.93
N ARG A 132 13.27 56.50 -17.86
CA ARG A 132 13.25 57.97 -17.92
C ARG A 132 14.60 58.55 -18.33
N ASP A 133 15.69 57.98 -17.81
CA ASP A 133 17.06 58.40 -18.13
C ASP A 133 17.42 58.13 -19.60
N ARG A 134 17.05 56.96 -20.14
CA ARG A 134 17.49 56.54 -21.49
C ARG A 134 16.52 56.85 -22.63
N LEU A 135 15.23 57.07 -22.32
CA LEU A 135 14.22 57.34 -23.35
C LEU A 135 14.35 58.77 -23.87
N GLU A 136 14.78 59.74 -23.04
CA GLU A 136 14.86 61.16 -23.41
C GLU A 136 13.57 61.62 -24.13
N SER A 137 12.44 61.65 -23.40
CA SER A 137 11.08 61.84 -23.97
C SER A 137 10.94 62.99 -24.97
N GLU A 138 11.77 64.03 -24.87
CA GLU A 138 11.79 65.18 -25.77
C GLU A 138 12.13 64.80 -27.23
N ASN A 139 12.94 63.76 -27.44
CA ASN A 139 13.34 63.29 -28.78
C ASN A 139 12.18 62.65 -29.57
N PHE A 140 11.08 62.33 -28.90
CA PHE A 140 9.91 61.73 -29.52
C PHE A 140 8.79 62.74 -29.79
N LEU A 141 8.95 64.00 -29.37
CA LEU A 141 7.99 65.06 -29.67
C LEU A 141 7.90 65.28 -31.18
N ASP A 142 6.69 65.54 -31.67
CA ASP A 142 6.36 65.68 -33.10
C ASP A 142 6.61 64.45 -33.98
N THR A 143 6.99 63.32 -33.38
CA THR A 143 7.11 62.03 -34.08
C THR A 143 5.84 61.19 -33.92
N SER A 144 5.64 60.19 -34.78
CA SER A 144 4.51 59.25 -34.71
C SER A 144 4.87 57.93 -34.02
N LYS A 145 6.04 57.82 -33.40
CA LYS A 145 6.56 56.53 -32.89
C LYS A 145 7.43 56.69 -31.65
N VAL A 146 7.17 55.89 -30.63
CA VAL A 146 8.05 55.73 -29.46
C VAL A 146 8.91 54.48 -29.61
N ILE A 147 10.19 54.58 -29.28
CA ILE A 147 11.15 53.47 -29.34
C ILE A 147 11.58 53.12 -27.91
N ILE A 148 11.43 51.85 -27.53
CA ILE A 148 11.91 51.37 -26.22
C ILE A 148 13.45 51.31 -26.26
N PRO A 149 14.16 51.94 -25.30
CA PRO A 149 15.61 51.83 -25.22
C PRO A 149 16.02 50.38 -24.91
N ARG A 150 17.24 50.00 -25.30
CA ARG A 150 17.79 48.68 -24.96
C ARG A 150 18.13 48.64 -23.47
N ILE A 151 17.21 48.10 -22.68
CA ILE A 151 17.32 47.97 -21.22
C ILE A 151 16.96 46.55 -20.77
N ALA A 152 17.39 46.20 -19.57
CA ALA A 152 16.96 44.96 -18.93
C ALA A 152 15.51 45.10 -18.45
N ILE A 153 14.66 44.13 -18.80
CA ILE A 153 13.28 44.04 -18.32
C ILE A 153 13.11 42.64 -17.73
N ASN A 154 13.13 42.53 -16.41
CA ASN A 154 13.07 41.25 -15.71
C ASN A 154 11.69 40.62 -15.83
N ARG A 155 11.59 39.33 -15.53
CA ARG A 155 10.34 38.58 -15.53
C ARG A 155 9.34 39.23 -14.57
N GLY A 156 8.16 39.58 -15.10
CA GLY A 156 7.09 40.20 -14.32
C GLY A 156 7.20 41.72 -14.20
N ASP A 157 8.29 42.32 -14.71
CA ASP A 157 8.41 43.76 -14.79
C ASP A 157 7.36 44.34 -15.75
N SER A 158 6.89 45.53 -15.42
CA SER A 158 5.93 46.25 -16.25
C SER A 158 6.03 47.75 -16.07
N PHE A 159 5.61 48.50 -17.08
CA PHE A 159 5.53 49.95 -17.04
C PHE A 159 4.42 50.41 -18.00
N LYS A 160 4.01 51.67 -17.89
CA LYS A 160 3.05 52.26 -18.82
C LYS A 160 3.65 53.49 -19.48
N PHE A 161 3.39 53.65 -20.78
CA PHE A 161 3.53 54.93 -21.45
C PHE A 161 2.19 55.66 -21.39
N LEU A 162 2.17 56.83 -20.77
CA LEU A 162 1.09 57.80 -20.88
C LEU A 162 1.47 58.79 -21.98
N LEU A 163 0.74 58.74 -23.09
CA LEU A 163 0.98 59.59 -24.25
C LEU A 163 -0.16 60.58 -24.45
N LEU A 164 0.20 61.83 -24.71
CA LEU A 164 -0.69 62.85 -25.27
C LEU A 164 -0.35 63.00 -26.75
N LEU A 165 -1.34 62.79 -27.61
CA LEU A 165 -1.18 62.75 -29.05
C LEU A 165 -2.05 63.83 -29.73
N SER A 166 -1.65 64.27 -30.91
CA SER A 166 -2.40 65.19 -31.79
C SER A 166 -2.68 64.53 -33.14
N GLY A 167 -3.90 64.66 -33.65
CA GLY A 167 -4.32 64.21 -34.98
C GLY A 167 -5.47 63.20 -34.98
N PRO A 168 -6.05 62.91 -36.16
CA PRO A 168 -7.32 62.18 -36.29
C PRO A 168 -7.20 60.66 -36.16
N GLY A 169 -5.98 60.12 -36.14
CA GLY A 169 -5.73 58.68 -36.17
C GLY A 169 -6.18 57.93 -34.90
N ARG A 170 -6.26 56.60 -35.00
CA ARG A 170 -6.58 55.70 -33.87
C ARG A 170 -5.76 54.40 -33.94
N GLY A 171 -5.61 53.75 -32.80
CA GLY A 171 -4.91 52.46 -32.68
C GLY A 171 -3.39 52.57 -32.55
N VAL A 172 -2.79 51.50 -32.05
CA VAL A 172 -1.34 51.40 -31.82
C VAL A 172 -0.80 50.18 -32.55
N THR A 173 0.18 50.39 -33.41
CA THR A 173 0.91 49.31 -34.09
C THR A 173 2.30 49.15 -33.46
N HIS A 174 2.90 47.98 -33.57
CA HIS A 174 4.25 47.73 -33.04
C HIS A 174 5.16 47.17 -34.14
N SER A 175 6.46 47.35 -33.97
CA SER A 175 7.49 46.77 -34.84
C SER A 175 8.75 46.41 -34.04
N GLY A 176 9.54 45.49 -34.58
CA GLY A 176 10.76 44.95 -33.95
C GLY A 176 10.53 43.61 -33.25
N TYR A 177 11.62 42.86 -33.05
CA TYR A 177 11.61 41.52 -32.46
C TYR A 177 12.70 41.35 -31.40
N LEU A 178 12.54 40.34 -30.54
CA LEU A 178 13.53 39.95 -29.54
C LEU A 178 14.37 38.77 -30.03
N ALA A 179 15.67 38.80 -29.80
CA ALA A 179 16.66 37.78 -30.15
C ALA A 179 16.59 36.51 -29.28
N GLY A 180 16.81 35.34 -29.90
CA GLY A 180 16.92 34.09 -29.13
C GLY A 180 16.86 32.75 -29.86
N GLY A 181 16.85 32.68 -31.21
CA GLY A 181 17.01 31.44 -31.99
C GLY A 181 15.85 30.41 -31.92
N ALA A 182 15.55 29.78 -33.06
CA ALA A 182 14.62 28.66 -33.36
C ALA A 182 13.18 28.59 -32.77
N ALA A 183 12.83 29.33 -31.71
CA ALA A 183 11.52 29.27 -31.05
C ALA A 183 10.92 30.66 -30.68
N GLY A 184 11.37 31.73 -31.35
CA GLY A 184 10.66 33.01 -31.52
C GLY A 184 10.29 33.79 -30.24
N GLY A 185 11.23 34.56 -29.69
CA GLY A 185 10.88 35.68 -28.80
C GLY A 185 10.23 36.81 -29.61
N GLY A 186 9.21 37.47 -29.06
CA GLY A 186 8.41 38.42 -29.83
C GLY A 186 7.72 39.47 -28.98
N VAL A 187 7.26 40.51 -29.67
CA VAL A 187 6.37 41.53 -29.13
C VAL A 187 4.94 41.15 -29.51
N TYR A 188 4.02 41.12 -28.56
CA TYR A 188 2.65 40.65 -28.80
C TYR A 188 1.62 41.66 -28.30
N HIS A 189 0.60 41.91 -29.12
CA HIS A 189 -0.58 42.67 -28.70
C HIS A 189 -1.57 41.75 -27.98
N GLU A 190 -1.93 42.05 -26.73
CA GLU A 190 -2.87 41.24 -25.97
C GLU A 190 -4.06 42.05 -25.40
N PRO A 191 -5.22 42.06 -26.11
CA PRO A 191 -6.36 42.91 -25.76
C PRO A 191 -7.14 42.46 -24.50
N ARG A 192 -6.99 41.21 -24.05
CA ARG A 192 -7.59 40.69 -22.79
C ARG A 192 -6.67 39.66 -22.13
N PRO A 193 -6.63 39.55 -20.79
CA PRO A 193 -5.95 38.43 -20.14
C PRO A 193 -6.62 37.12 -20.57
N ARG A 194 -5.91 36.25 -21.31
CA ARG A 194 -6.41 34.92 -21.65
C ARG A 194 -6.25 34.00 -20.43
N GLY A 195 -7.24 33.15 -20.20
CA GLY A 195 -7.13 32.00 -19.29
C GLY A 195 -6.03 31.02 -19.72
N PRO A 196 -5.95 29.83 -19.09
CA PRO A 196 -4.90 28.86 -19.41
C PRO A 196 -4.89 28.55 -20.92
N GLY A 197 -3.70 28.65 -21.53
CA GLY A 197 -3.54 28.44 -22.97
C GLY A 197 -3.92 27.02 -23.39
N ARG A 198 -4.25 26.81 -24.67
CA ARG A 198 -4.65 25.50 -25.23
C ARG A 198 -3.73 24.35 -24.81
N ARG A 199 -2.41 24.54 -24.82
CA ARG A 199 -1.44 23.53 -24.36
C ARG A 199 -1.59 23.20 -22.88
N THR A 200 -1.79 24.20 -22.03
CA THR A 200 -1.99 24.03 -20.59
C THR A 200 -3.29 23.27 -20.30
N LEU A 201 -4.36 23.54 -21.05
CA LEU A 201 -5.61 22.76 -20.98
C LEU A 201 -5.41 21.31 -21.44
N MET A 202 -4.65 21.08 -22.51
CA MET A 202 -4.33 19.73 -23.00
C MET A 202 -3.55 18.91 -21.96
N PHE A 203 -2.52 19.49 -21.34
CA PHE A 203 -1.77 18.82 -20.27
C PHE A 203 -2.64 18.54 -19.04
N GLY A 204 -3.53 19.46 -18.67
CA GLY A 204 -4.49 19.25 -17.58
C GLY A 204 -5.47 18.11 -17.87
N ALA A 205 -6.04 18.07 -19.07
CA ALA A 205 -6.93 17.01 -19.51
C ALA A 205 -6.22 15.63 -19.55
N LEU A 206 -4.99 15.58 -20.08
CA LEU A 206 -4.19 14.35 -20.11
C LEU A 206 -3.84 13.86 -18.69
N SER A 207 -3.49 14.77 -17.78
CA SER A 207 -3.19 14.42 -16.39
C SER A 207 -4.42 13.85 -15.68
N LEU A 208 -5.61 14.45 -15.88
CA LEU A 208 -6.86 13.94 -15.33
C LEU A 208 -7.20 12.55 -15.86
N LEU A 209 -6.99 12.31 -17.16
CA LEU A 209 -7.19 11.00 -17.78
C LEU A 209 -6.25 9.96 -17.18
N LEU A 210 -4.97 10.27 -17.03
CA LEU A 210 -3.98 9.36 -16.46
C LEU A 210 -4.27 9.05 -14.98
N VAL A 211 -4.68 10.04 -14.19
CA VAL A 211 -5.12 9.81 -12.80
C VAL A 211 -6.36 8.92 -12.77
N GLY A 212 -7.35 9.17 -13.63
CA GLY A 212 -8.54 8.34 -13.73
C GLY A 212 -8.22 6.89 -14.11
N ALA A 213 -7.29 6.68 -15.05
CA ALA A 213 -6.82 5.35 -15.42
C ALA A 213 -6.10 4.64 -14.24
N LEU A 214 -5.28 5.37 -13.48
CA LEU A 214 -4.54 4.82 -12.34
C LEU A 214 -5.49 4.42 -11.20
N VAL A 215 -6.54 5.23 -10.95
CA VAL A 215 -7.61 4.89 -10.00
C VAL A 215 -8.41 3.69 -10.50
N ALA A 216 -8.75 3.63 -11.79
CA ALA A 216 -9.48 2.50 -12.35
C ALA A 216 -8.68 1.18 -12.26
N LEU A 217 -7.38 1.20 -12.58
CA LEU A 217 -6.49 0.06 -12.42
C LEU A 217 -6.42 -0.41 -10.96
N PHE A 218 -6.29 0.52 -10.01
CA PHE A 218 -6.31 0.19 -8.59
C PHE A 218 -7.65 -0.42 -8.14
N VAL A 219 -8.77 0.10 -8.63
CA VAL A 219 -10.10 -0.44 -8.31
C VAL A 219 -10.29 -1.83 -8.90
N VAL A 220 -9.79 -2.10 -10.12
CA VAL A 220 -9.83 -3.44 -10.71
C VAL A 220 -9.00 -4.42 -9.91
N ASP A 221 -7.77 -4.04 -9.50
CA ASP A 221 -6.87 -4.86 -8.70
C ASP A 221 -7.47 -5.23 -7.32
N VAL A 222 -8.17 -4.28 -6.69
CA VAL A 222 -8.86 -4.51 -5.41
C VAL A 222 -10.13 -5.37 -5.55
N LEU A 223 -10.79 -5.34 -6.71
CA LEU A 223 -12.04 -6.06 -6.95
C LEU A 223 -11.83 -7.45 -7.57
N GLN A 224 -10.64 -7.75 -8.09
CA GLN A 224 -10.31 -9.08 -8.56
C GLN A 224 -9.98 -9.98 -7.37
N PRO A 225 -10.65 -11.15 -7.24
CA PRO A 225 -10.24 -12.13 -6.24
C PRO A 225 -8.78 -12.56 -6.53
N PRO A 226 -7.97 -12.80 -5.50
CA PRO A 226 -6.59 -13.22 -5.69
C PRO A 226 -6.51 -14.49 -6.55
N ASP A 227 -5.42 -14.65 -7.30
CA ASP A 227 -5.20 -15.73 -8.28
C ASP A 227 -5.34 -17.15 -7.70
N ASN A 228 -5.34 -17.28 -6.37
CA ASN A 228 -5.54 -18.52 -5.64
C ASN A 228 -7.00 -18.77 -5.22
N CYS A 229 -7.98 -18.08 -5.81
CA CYS A 229 -9.39 -18.39 -5.58
C CYS A 229 -9.92 -19.42 -6.58
N ALA A 230 -10.46 -20.52 -6.06
CA ALA A 230 -11.21 -21.50 -6.83
C ALA A 230 -12.56 -21.80 -6.16
N SER A 231 -13.57 -22.14 -6.97
CA SER A 231 -14.91 -22.48 -6.49
C SER A 231 -15.09 -23.99 -6.26
N GLY A 232 -16.12 -24.35 -5.51
CA GLY A 232 -16.52 -25.73 -5.29
C GLY A 232 -16.51 -26.15 -3.82
N GLN A 233 -16.44 -27.47 -3.59
CA GLN A 233 -16.52 -28.07 -2.26
C GLN A 233 -15.24 -28.79 -1.88
N LEU A 234 -14.77 -28.53 -0.66
CA LEU A 234 -13.59 -29.15 -0.08
C LEU A 234 -13.88 -29.53 1.37
N ARG A 235 -13.40 -30.69 1.79
CA ARG A 235 -13.50 -31.12 3.19
C ARG A 235 -12.10 -31.41 3.74
N VAL A 236 -11.76 -30.73 4.81
CA VAL A 236 -10.50 -30.91 5.53
C VAL A 236 -10.74 -31.83 6.73
N ILE A 237 -9.97 -32.92 6.81
CA ILE A 237 -10.07 -33.96 7.86
C ILE A 237 -8.75 -34.16 8.58
N GLY A 238 -8.75 -34.98 9.63
CA GLY A 238 -7.52 -35.44 10.28
C GLY A 238 -7.19 -34.69 11.57
N SER A 239 -6.01 -34.07 11.61
CA SER A 239 -5.38 -33.50 12.79
C SER A 239 -6.30 -32.55 13.57
N THR A 240 -6.65 -32.94 14.79
CA THR A 240 -7.35 -32.07 15.75
C THR A 240 -6.42 -31.00 16.33
N ALA A 241 -5.11 -31.16 16.17
CA ALA A 241 -4.09 -30.27 16.71
C ALA A 241 -4.21 -28.86 16.14
N VAL A 242 -4.53 -28.78 14.84
CA VAL A 242 -4.60 -27.55 14.06
C VAL A 242 -6.02 -27.19 13.67
N GLU A 243 -7.04 -27.86 14.23
CA GLU A 243 -8.43 -27.65 13.84
C GLU A 243 -8.88 -26.19 14.02
N ALA A 244 -8.57 -25.58 15.17
CA ALA A 244 -8.89 -24.19 15.44
C ALA A 244 -8.23 -23.25 14.42
N THR A 245 -6.95 -23.47 14.15
CA THR A 245 -6.18 -22.65 13.21
C THR A 245 -6.67 -22.80 11.77
N VAL A 246 -6.96 -24.03 11.34
CA VAL A 246 -7.51 -24.29 10.00
C VAL A 246 -8.91 -23.69 9.85
N LYS A 247 -9.74 -23.65 10.91
CA LYS A 247 -11.03 -22.93 10.90
C LYS A 247 -10.84 -21.43 10.65
N GLU A 248 -9.84 -20.82 11.27
CA GLU A 248 -9.50 -19.41 11.08
C GLU A 248 -8.95 -19.14 9.67
N VAL A 249 -8.01 -19.97 9.19
CA VAL A 249 -7.48 -19.88 7.82
C VAL A 249 -8.59 -20.05 6.79
N ARG A 250 -9.49 -21.02 6.99
CA ARG A 250 -10.68 -21.21 6.15
C ARG A 250 -11.59 -20.00 6.16
N SER A 251 -11.81 -19.37 7.32
CA SER A 251 -12.61 -18.13 7.40
C SER A 251 -11.94 -16.97 6.65
N ALA A 252 -10.62 -16.84 6.71
CA ALA A 252 -9.88 -15.84 5.94
C ALA A 252 -9.97 -16.10 4.43
N TYR A 253 -9.76 -17.34 4.01
CA TYR A 253 -9.91 -17.74 2.61
C TYR A 253 -11.33 -17.49 2.08
N ALA A 254 -12.37 -17.84 2.85
CA ALA A 254 -13.76 -17.64 2.43
C ALA A 254 -14.17 -16.15 2.36
N ALA A 255 -13.46 -15.26 3.06
CA ALA A 255 -13.67 -13.82 2.96
C ALA A 255 -13.14 -13.24 1.65
N GLU A 256 -12.11 -13.86 1.08
CA GLU A 256 -11.49 -13.49 -0.19
C GLU A 256 -12.12 -14.25 -1.38
N CYS A 257 -12.42 -15.54 -1.19
CA CYS A 257 -12.91 -16.48 -2.21
C CYS A 257 -14.33 -16.95 -1.88
N THR A 258 -15.32 -16.10 -2.19
CA THR A 258 -16.73 -16.27 -1.76
C THR A 258 -17.46 -17.47 -2.39
N GLU A 259 -16.96 -18.03 -3.48
CA GLU A 259 -17.53 -19.21 -4.15
C GLU A 259 -16.98 -20.56 -3.64
N SER A 260 -16.21 -20.54 -2.54
CA SER A 260 -15.65 -21.74 -1.92
C SER A 260 -16.48 -22.23 -0.73
N ASP A 261 -16.73 -23.53 -0.68
CA ASP A 261 -17.37 -24.21 0.45
C ASP A 261 -16.39 -25.21 1.07
N ILE A 262 -15.76 -24.79 2.17
CA ILE A 262 -14.75 -25.58 2.88
C ILE A 262 -15.29 -25.99 4.24
N THR A 263 -15.46 -27.30 4.42
CA THR A 263 -15.88 -27.90 5.70
C THR A 263 -14.70 -28.52 6.42
N ILE A 264 -14.73 -28.52 7.75
CA ILE A 264 -13.65 -29.06 8.60
C ILE A 264 -14.24 -30.11 9.53
N ALA A 265 -13.67 -31.31 9.50
CA ALA A 265 -14.06 -32.44 10.33
C ALA A 265 -12.81 -33.14 10.86
N ALA A 266 -12.22 -32.60 11.92
CA ALA A 266 -11.04 -33.18 12.54
C ALA A 266 -11.41 -34.40 13.40
N ASN A 267 -10.69 -35.50 13.19
CA ASN A 267 -11.00 -36.81 13.79
C ASN A 267 -9.74 -37.65 14.08
N GLY A 268 -8.56 -37.01 14.12
CA GLY A 268 -7.26 -37.64 14.36
C GLY A 268 -6.46 -37.82 13.08
N SER A 269 -5.17 -37.49 13.14
CA SER A 269 -4.25 -37.45 12.00
C SER A 269 -4.15 -38.77 11.24
N ARG A 270 -3.97 -39.89 11.95
CA ARG A 270 -3.86 -41.22 11.33
C ARG A 270 -5.18 -41.66 10.68
N ASN A 271 -6.31 -41.35 11.32
CA ASN A 271 -7.63 -41.63 10.75
C ASN A 271 -7.88 -40.77 9.50
N GLY A 272 -7.48 -39.50 9.51
CA GLY A 272 -7.56 -38.60 8.36
C GLY A 272 -6.76 -39.11 7.16
N THR A 273 -5.47 -39.45 7.36
CA THR A 273 -4.63 -39.98 6.28
C THR A 273 -5.12 -41.34 5.78
N ARG A 274 -5.58 -42.23 6.67
CA ARG A 274 -6.19 -43.50 6.28
C ARG A 274 -7.44 -43.29 5.43
N THR A 275 -8.36 -42.44 5.91
CA THR A 275 -9.60 -42.11 5.20
C THR A 275 -9.29 -41.57 3.80
N LEU A 276 -8.32 -40.66 3.68
CA LEU A 276 -7.91 -40.12 2.39
C LEU A 276 -7.32 -41.19 1.45
N ASN A 277 -6.46 -42.08 1.97
CA ASN A 277 -5.85 -43.15 1.19
C ASN A 277 -6.90 -44.17 0.71
N GLU A 278 -7.80 -44.59 1.59
CA GLU A 278 -8.90 -45.51 1.27
C GLU A 278 -9.85 -44.90 0.26
N THR A 279 -10.25 -43.64 0.47
CA THR A 279 -11.10 -42.89 -0.47
C THR A 279 -10.43 -42.77 -1.82
N GLY A 280 -9.14 -42.41 -1.89
CA GLY A 280 -8.41 -42.28 -3.14
C GLY A 280 -8.26 -43.60 -3.91
N LYS A 281 -8.19 -44.73 -3.20
CA LYS A 281 -8.17 -46.07 -3.80
C LYS A 281 -9.54 -46.48 -4.35
N SER A 282 -10.63 -46.14 -3.66
CA SER A 282 -11.99 -46.52 -4.09
C SER A 282 -12.62 -45.54 -5.07
N ASP A 283 -12.40 -44.24 -4.88
CA ASP A 283 -12.99 -43.13 -5.62
C ASP A 283 -12.02 -41.92 -5.65
N PRO A 284 -11.13 -41.88 -6.65
CA PRO A 284 -10.20 -40.76 -6.84
C PRO A 284 -10.90 -39.39 -6.94
N ALA A 285 -12.10 -39.32 -7.52
CA ALA A 285 -12.83 -38.07 -7.70
C ALA A 285 -13.38 -37.53 -6.37
N ALA A 286 -13.75 -38.41 -5.44
CA ALA A 286 -14.07 -38.01 -4.07
C ALA A 286 -12.83 -37.54 -3.30
N ALA A 287 -11.67 -38.15 -3.51
CA ALA A 287 -10.42 -37.76 -2.86
C ALA A 287 -9.88 -36.40 -3.34
N GLU A 288 -10.19 -35.96 -4.56
CA GLU A 288 -9.92 -34.59 -5.05
C GLU A 288 -10.64 -33.51 -4.22
N LYS A 289 -11.66 -33.88 -3.44
CA LYS A 289 -12.41 -32.97 -2.55
C LYS A 289 -11.98 -33.09 -1.09
N LEU A 290 -10.85 -33.74 -0.80
CA LEU A 290 -10.36 -33.98 0.56
C LEU A 290 -8.93 -33.49 0.77
N ILE A 291 -8.67 -32.88 1.93
CA ILE A 291 -7.32 -32.69 2.45
C ILE A 291 -7.26 -33.34 3.82
N ALA A 292 -6.22 -34.14 4.07
CA ALA A 292 -5.96 -34.68 5.40
C ALA A 292 -4.83 -33.92 6.07
N MET A 293 -5.12 -33.20 7.14
CA MET A 293 -4.12 -32.59 8.02
C MET A 293 -3.53 -33.67 8.94
N SER A 294 -2.22 -33.66 9.13
CA SER A 294 -1.52 -34.63 9.97
C SER A 294 -0.27 -34.04 10.61
N ASP A 295 -0.19 -34.11 11.94
CA ASP A 295 1.01 -33.93 12.75
C ASP A 295 1.92 -35.17 12.64
N GLY A 296 2.41 -35.40 11.43
CA GLY A 296 3.42 -36.39 11.08
C GLY A 296 3.13 -37.20 9.84
N SER A 297 4.04 -38.14 9.54
CA SER A 297 4.03 -38.88 8.28
C SER A 297 2.85 -39.82 8.14
N ALA A 298 2.25 -39.85 6.95
CA ALA A 298 1.27 -40.86 6.58
C ALA A 298 1.93 -42.25 6.53
N GLU A 299 1.40 -43.19 7.31
CA GLU A 299 1.85 -44.58 7.36
C GLU A 299 1.15 -45.40 6.26
N GLU A 300 1.87 -46.31 5.58
CA GLU A 300 1.32 -47.28 4.61
C GLU A 300 0.48 -46.66 3.45
N ALA A 301 0.82 -45.43 3.07
CA ALA A 301 0.05 -44.65 2.10
C ALA A 301 0.95 -43.97 1.03
N PRO A 302 1.59 -44.76 0.14
CA PRO A 302 2.57 -44.25 -0.83
C PRO A 302 1.99 -43.30 -1.88
N ASP A 303 0.68 -43.35 -2.12
CA ASP A 303 -0.02 -42.46 -3.06
C ASP A 303 -0.36 -41.09 -2.46
N LEU A 304 -0.17 -40.90 -1.15
CA LEU A 304 -0.41 -39.61 -0.50
C LEU A 304 0.78 -38.68 -0.66
N GLN A 305 0.51 -37.45 -1.07
CA GLN A 305 1.49 -36.39 -1.18
C GLN A 305 1.26 -35.38 -0.07
N GLY A 306 2.23 -35.23 0.84
CA GLY A 306 2.14 -34.31 1.96
C GLY A 306 2.94 -33.04 1.72
N LYS A 307 2.29 -31.89 1.76
CA LYS A 307 2.94 -30.58 1.80
C LYS A 307 3.17 -30.18 3.26
N ALA A 308 4.41 -29.85 3.63
CA ALA A 308 4.70 -29.32 4.96
C ALA A 308 4.12 -27.90 5.10
N ILE A 309 3.34 -27.67 6.16
CA ILE A 309 2.66 -26.39 6.38
C ILE A 309 3.36 -25.62 7.50
N ALA A 310 3.48 -26.23 8.67
CA ALA A 310 4.07 -25.59 9.83
C ALA A 310 4.65 -26.61 10.80
N VAL A 311 5.57 -26.17 11.66
CA VAL A 311 6.02 -26.93 12.83
C VAL A 311 5.03 -26.69 13.97
N VAL A 312 4.58 -27.78 14.57
CA VAL A 312 3.74 -27.81 15.76
C VAL A 312 4.63 -28.05 16.97
N VAL A 313 4.72 -27.05 17.86
CA VAL A 313 5.38 -27.22 19.16
C VAL A 313 4.36 -27.79 20.14
N PHE A 314 4.61 -28.97 20.69
CA PHE A 314 3.76 -29.54 21.74
C PHE A 314 4.33 -29.24 23.12
N ALA A 315 3.45 -29.16 24.11
CA ALA A 315 3.80 -29.00 25.51
C ALA A 315 3.10 -30.07 26.35
N VAL A 316 3.77 -30.48 27.43
CA VAL A 316 3.06 -31.09 28.55
C VAL A 316 2.41 -29.97 29.34
N VAL A 317 1.14 -30.16 29.69
CA VAL A 317 0.34 -29.21 30.43
C VAL A 317 -0.15 -29.85 31.71
N VAL A 318 -0.07 -29.10 32.81
CA VAL A 318 -0.61 -29.51 34.10
C VAL A 318 -1.66 -28.50 34.55
N ASN A 319 -2.60 -28.96 35.36
CA ASN A 319 -3.51 -28.04 36.05
C ASN A 319 -2.70 -27.16 37.02
N ARG A 320 -3.04 -25.87 37.11
CA ARG A 320 -2.37 -24.91 38.01
C ARG A 320 -2.41 -25.33 39.48
N SER A 321 -3.40 -26.12 39.90
CA SER A 321 -3.46 -26.69 41.26
C SER A 321 -2.28 -27.58 41.62
N THR A 322 -1.44 -28.01 40.67
CA THR A 322 -0.31 -28.91 40.97
C THR A 322 0.90 -28.20 41.59
N ASP A 323 1.04 -26.88 41.36
CA ASP A 323 2.25 -26.08 41.61
C ASP A 323 3.52 -26.60 40.90
N ILE A 324 3.37 -27.41 39.84
CA ILE A 324 4.48 -27.89 39.03
C ILE A 324 4.73 -26.96 37.83
N THR A 325 5.99 -26.57 37.64
CA THR A 325 6.43 -25.72 36.52
C THR A 325 7.40 -26.42 35.56
N GLY A 326 7.87 -27.62 35.92
CA GLY A 326 8.83 -28.38 35.12
C GLY A 326 8.92 -29.83 35.55
N LEU A 327 9.15 -30.71 34.59
CA LEU A 327 9.44 -32.12 34.81
C LEU A 327 10.61 -32.55 33.94
N THR A 328 11.38 -33.53 34.41
CA THR A 328 12.33 -34.24 33.55
C THR A 328 11.61 -35.28 32.70
N THR A 329 12.21 -35.65 31.57
CA THR A 329 11.70 -36.72 30.72
C THR A 329 11.55 -38.04 31.49
N ASN A 330 12.46 -38.33 32.42
CA ASN A 330 12.36 -39.52 33.28
C ASN A 330 11.17 -39.47 34.22
N GLN A 331 10.88 -38.30 34.82
CA GLN A 331 9.69 -38.14 35.66
C GLN A 331 8.39 -38.29 34.85
N LEU A 332 8.34 -37.76 33.62
CA LEU A 332 7.21 -37.97 32.72
C LEU A 332 7.00 -39.47 32.43
N ARG A 333 8.07 -40.21 32.13
CA ARG A 333 8.01 -41.67 31.95
C ARG A 333 7.52 -42.38 33.21
N ASP A 334 7.99 -41.98 34.39
CA ASP A 334 7.58 -42.57 35.67
C ASP A 334 6.10 -42.30 35.99
N ILE A 335 5.59 -41.12 35.65
CA ILE A 335 4.16 -40.78 35.75
C ILE A 335 3.34 -41.69 34.83
N TYR A 336 3.68 -41.73 33.54
CA TYR A 336 2.91 -42.49 32.55
C TYR A 336 3.09 -44.01 32.67
N ALA A 337 4.13 -44.47 33.38
CA ALA A 337 4.31 -45.86 33.82
C ALA A 337 3.65 -46.17 35.18
N GLY A 338 3.00 -45.19 35.83
CA GLY A 338 2.28 -45.36 37.10
C GLY A 338 3.19 -45.58 38.31
N ARG A 339 4.49 -45.30 38.19
CA ARG A 339 5.45 -45.32 39.31
C ARG A 339 5.30 -44.09 40.21
N LEU A 340 4.91 -42.96 39.62
CA LEU A 340 4.54 -41.73 40.32
C LEU A 340 3.04 -41.49 40.17
N THR A 341 2.34 -41.33 41.29
CA THR A 341 0.87 -41.23 41.32
C THR A 341 0.35 -40.05 42.13
N ASN A 342 1.23 -39.30 42.79
CA ASN A 342 0.88 -38.09 43.54
C ASN A 342 1.92 -36.99 43.33
N TRP A 343 1.46 -35.76 43.13
CA TRP A 343 2.30 -34.58 42.86
C TRP A 343 3.27 -34.25 44.01
N LYS A 344 2.96 -34.65 45.25
CA LYS A 344 3.90 -34.49 46.39
C LYS A 344 5.21 -35.25 46.21
N GLN A 345 5.21 -36.32 45.41
CA GLN A 345 6.42 -37.09 45.08
C GLN A 345 7.38 -36.30 44.18
N LEU A 346 6.90 -35.20 43.59
CA LEU A 346 7.59 -34.33 42.64
C LEU A 346 7.76 -32.91 43.19
N GLY A 347 7.47 -32.69 44.49
CA GLY A 347 7.54 -31.37 45.12
C GLY A 347 6.33 -30.46 44.89
N GLY A 348 5.27 -30.98 44.27
CA GLY A 348 3.99 -30.28 44.13
C GLY A 348 3.05 -30.48 45.32
N ARG A 349 1.78 -30.09 45.16
CA ARG A 349 0.75 -30.26 46.20
C ARG A 349 0.39 -31.73 46.42
N GLU A 350 -0.22 -32.04 47.57
CA GLU A 350 -0.77 -33.37 47.85
C GLU A 350 -2.04 -33.62 47.03
N LEU A 351 -1.86 -33.91 45.75
CA LEU A 351 -2.92 -34.18 44.78
C LEU A 351 -2.58 -35.45 43.98
N PRO A 352 -3.56 -36.32 43.69
CA PRO A 352 -3.33 -37.44 42.80
C PRO A 352 -3.01 -36.94 41.38
N ILE A 353 -2.13 -37.65 40.68
CA ILE A 353 -1.82 -37.38 39.28
C ILE A 353 -2.91 -38.01 38.42
N ARG A 354 -3.69 -37.16 37.72
CA ARG A 354 -4.78 -37.57 36.84
C ARG A 354 -4.37 -37.39 35.38
N MET A 355 -3.98 -38.47 34.72
CA MET A 355 -3.54 -38.43 33.33
C MET A 355 -4.75 -38.34 32.39
N VAL A 356 -4.78 -37.32 31.55
CA VAL A 356 -5.74 -37.16 30.45
C VAL A 356 -4.97 -37.38 29.15
N SER A 357 -5.38 -38.38 28.38
CA SER A 357 -4.70 -38.78 27.14
C SER A 357 -5.67 -38.77 25.96
N ARG A 358 -5.16 -38.85 24.73
CA ARG A 358 -6.00 -38.88 23.53
C ARG A 358 -6.44 -40.30 23.18
N VAL A 359 -7.66 -40.45 22.66
CA VAL A 359 -8.23 -41.74 22.26
C VAL A 359 -7.41 -42.41 21.16
N GLY A 360 -7.10 -43.68 21.39
CA GLY A 360 -6.68 -44.63 20.37
C GLY A 360 -5.34 -44.35 19.68
N PRO A 361 -4.97 -45.18 18.70
CA PRO A 361 -3.80 -44.93 17.86
C PRO A 361 -4.02 -43.72 16.93
N ASP A 362 -5.24 -43.27 16.67
CA ASP A 362 -5.49 -42.29 15.61
C ASP A 362 -5.02 -40.86 15.92
N SER A 363 -4.75 -40.55 17.20
CA SER A 363 -4.15 -39.29 17.62
C SER A 363 -2.66 -39.22 17.27
N GLY A 364 -2.29 -38.24 16.43
CA GLY A 364 -0.88 -37.98 16.14
C GLY A 364 -0.16 -37.28 17.29
N SER A 365 -0.77 -36.34 18.01
CA SER A 365 -0.18 -35.77 19.23
C SER A 365 0.17 -36.84 20.29
N ARG A 366 -0.65 -37.89 20.44
CA ARG A 366 -0.32 -39.08 21.27
C ARG A 366 0.87 -39.85 20.72
N ARG A 367 0.92 -40.07 19.40
CA ARG A 367 2.04 -40.73 18.71
C ARG A 367 3.34 -39.98 18.98
N VAL A 368 3.34 -38.66 18.75
CA VAL A 368 4.49 -37.78 18.96
C VAL A 368 4.90 -37.78 20.44
N PHE A 369 3.95 -37.69 21.38
CA PHE A 369 4.26 -37.76 22.81
C PHE A 369 4.93 -39.08 23.18
N ARG A 370 4.40 -40.21 22.69
CA ARG A 370 4.99 -41.53 22.91
C ARG A 370 6.41 -41.63 22.35
N GLU A 371 6.60 -41.23 21.10
CA GLU A 371 7.89 -41.37 20.42
C GLU A 371 8.96 -40.43 20.98
N LYS A 372 8.60 -39.16 21.23
CA LYS A 372 9.56 -38.11 21.60
C LYS A 372 9.78 -38.00 23.11
N VAL A 373 8.80 -38.35 23.94
CA VAL A 373 8.87 -38.21 25.40
C VAL A 373 8.94 -39.58 26.09
N LEU A 374 8.02 -40.49 25.75
CA LEU A 374 7.92 -41.81 26.40
C LEU A 374 8.88 -42.87 25.84
N ALA A 375 9.80 -42.52 24.94
CA ALA A 375 10.75 -43.43 24.32
C ALA A 375 10.10 -44.65 23.61
N GLY A 376 8.88 -44.48 23.10
CA GLY A 376 8.13 -45.54 22.43
C GLY A 376 7.24 -46.38 23.36
N ASP A 377 7.31 -46.19 24.68
CA ASP A 377 6.54 -46.99 25.63
C ASP A 377 5.03 -46.75 25.50
N GLN A 378 4.24 -47.82 25.65
CA GLN A 378 2.79 -47.70 25.68
C GLN A 378 2.32 -47.11 27.00
N GLU A 379 1.34 -46.22 26.92
CA GLU A 379 0.64 -45.72 28.10
C GLU A 379 -0.19 -46.83 28.75
N LEU A 380 -0.38 -46.72 30.07
CA LEU A 380 -1.17 -47.68 30.85
C LEU A 380 -2.65 -47.72 30.40
N GLY A 381 -3.32 -48.82 30.74
CA GLY A 381 -4.77 -48.98 30.49
C GLY A 381 -5.62 -47.90 31.18
N ILE A 382 -6.82 -47.68 30.65
CA ILE A 382 -7.80 -46.74 31.19
C ILE A 382 -8.22 -47.20 32.60
N SER A 383 -8.36 -46.24 33.52
CA SER A 383 -8.79 -46.48 34.91
C SER A 383 -9.87 -45.50 35.39
N SER A 384 -10.30 -44.60 34.50
CA SER A 384 -11.32 -43.59 34.70
C SER A 384 -11.95 -43.26 33.34
N ASP A 385 -13.27 -43.36 33.22
CA ASP A 385 -14.00 -43.05 31.99
C ASP A 385 -14.33 -41.55 31.89
N ASP A 386 -14.62 -40.89 33.02
CA ASP A 386 -15.04 -39.48 33.10
C ASP A 386 -13.89 -38.50 33.43
N CYS A 387 -12.66 -39.02 33.56
CA CYS A 387 -11.45 -38.31 34.02
C CYS A 387 -11.46 -37.81 35.47
N LYS A 388 -12.55 -38.00 36.23
CA LYS A 388 -12.71 -37.47 37.60
C LYS A 388 -12.77 -38.58 38.63
N THR A 389 -13.51 -39.63 38.30
CA THR A 389 -13.82 -40.78 39.14
C THR A 389 -12.90 -41.93 38.76
N LYS A 390 -12.27 -42.55 39.75
CA LYS A 390 -11.44 -43.73 39.53
C LYS A 390 -12.30 -44.98 39.53
N ASP A 391 -12.74 -45.38 38.34
CA ASP A 391 -13.65 -46.52 38.15
C ASP A 391 -12.98 -47.86 38.42
N ASN A 392 -11.66 -47.96 38.21
CA ASN A 392 -10.88 -49.15 38.54
C ASN A 392 -10.13 -48.97 39.89
N PRO A 393 -10.65 -49.53 41.00
CA PRO A 393 -10.04 -49.35 42.32
C PRO A 393 -8.69 -50.10 42.47
N VAL A 394 -8.43 -51.11 41.63
CA VAL A 394 -7.20 -51.92 41.69
C VAL A 394 -6.05 -51.25 40.92
N ALA A 395 -6.36 -50.44 39.91
CA ALA A 395 -5.35 -49.66 39.19
C ALA A 395 -4.62 -48.75 40.19
N LYS A 396 -3.29 -48.63 40.10
CA LYS A 396 -2.53 -47.71 40.96
C LYS A 396 -2.52 -46.29 40.41
N HIS A 397 -2.68 -46.14 39.11
CA HIS A 397 -2.75 -44.89 38.38
C HIS A 397 -4.18 -44.36 38.23
N HIS A 398 -4.30 -43.14 37.71
CA HIS A 398 -5.55 -42.53 37.29
C HIS A 398 -5.37 -42.02 35.86
N ARG A 399 -6.06 -42.61 34.90
CA ARG A 399 -5.95 -42.29 33.48
C ARG A 399 -7.28 -42.42 32.77
N CYS A 400 -7.62 -41.41 31.98
CA CYS A 400 -8.74 -41.41 31.04
C CYS A 400 -8.27 -41.08 29.62
N GLU A 401 -9.12 -41.32 28.63
CA GLU A 401 -8.90 -40.93 27.24
C GLU A 401 -10.03 -40.03 26.72
N VAL A 402 -9.69 -39.05 25.88
CA VAL A 402 -10.66 -38.11 25.26
C VAL A 402 -10.44 -37.97 23.75
N GLY A 403 -11.50 -37.61 23.03
CA GLY A 403 -11.53 -37.68 21.56
C GLY A 403 -10.70 -36.59 20.87
N THR A 404 -10.72 -35.37 21.41
CA THR A 404 -10.15 -34.18 20.76
C THR A 404 -9.09 -33.48 21.62
N THR A 405 -8.25 -32.65 21.00
CA THR A 405 -7.29 -31.83 21.74
C THR A 405 -8.01 -30.83 22.65
N GLU A 406 -9.07 -30.20 22.16
CA GLU A 406 -9.85 -29.24 22.94
C GLU A 406 -10.48 -29.88 24.18
N GLU A 407 -11.03 -31.10 24.06
CA GLU A 407 -11.54 -31.84 25.22
C GLU A 407 -10.42 -32.14 26.22
N LEU A 408 -9.24 -32.59 25.76
CA LEU A 408 -8.08 -32.84 26.63
C LEU A 408 -7.71 -31.59 27.43
N LEU A 409 -7.57 -30.46 26.75
CA LEU A 409 -7.22 -29.19 27.37
C LEU A 409 -8.28 -28.74 28.37
N SER A 410 -9.57 -28.89 28.06
CA SER A 410 -10.67 -28.60 28.99
C SER A 410 -10.63 -29.51 30.22
N ARG A 411 -10.43 -30.83 30.06
CA ARG A 411 -10.32 -31.73 31.22
C ARG A 411 -9.14 -31.36 32.11
N VAL A 412 -7.97 -31.09 31.53
CA VAL A 412 -6.80 -30.69 32.33
C VAL A 412 -7.03 -29.33 32.99
N ASN A 413 -7.76 -28.41 32.35
CA ASN A 413 -8.10 -27.10 32.89
C ASN A 413 -9.01 -27.19 34.12
N ASP A 414 -9.98 -28.11 34.09
CA ASP A 414 -11.05 -28.18 35.08
C ASP A 414 -10.77 -29.17 36.22
N ILE A 415 -9.86 -30.13 36.01
CA ILE A 415 -9.61 -31.22 36.95
C ILE A 415 -8.32 -30.97 37.72
N GLU A 416 -8.45 -30.80 39.03
CA GLU A 416 -7.29 -30.65 39.91
C GLU A 416 -6.32 -31.83 39.78
N GLY A 417 -5.02 -31.56 39.82
CA GLY A 417 -4.01 -32.62 39.69
C GLY A 417 -3.93 -33.25 38.30
N ALA A 418 -4.63 -32.73 37.29
CA ALA A 418 -4.57 -33.29 35.94
C ALA A 418 -3.29 -32.94 35.19
N ILE A 419 -2.85 -33.86 34.33
CA ILE A 419 -1.75 -33.71 33.37
C ILE A 419 -2.22 -34.20 32.00
N GLY A 420 -1.79 -33.51 30.96
CA GLY A 420 -1.98 -33.93 29.57
C GLY A 420 -0.92 -33.31 28.66
N TYR A 421 -1.15 -33.39 27.36
CA TYR A 421 -0.26 -32.85 26.33
C TYR A 421 -1.09 -32.29 25.17
N ALA A 422 -0.61 -31.19 24.58
CA ALA A 422 -1.28 -30.51 23.48
C ALA A 422 -0.33 -29.53 22.77
N GLU A 423 -0.80 -28.89 21.73
CA GLU A 423 -0.08 -27.85 21.01
C GLU A 423 0.05 -26.60 21.90
N LEU A 424 1.23 -26.00 21.89
CA LEU A 424 1.60 -24.93 22.78
C LEU A 424 0.66 -23.72 22.65
N GLY A 425 0.36 -23.27 21.43
CA GLY A 425 -0.50 -22.11 21.22
C GLY A 425 -1.92 -22.32 21.71
N THR A 426 -2.53 -23.47 21.41
CA THR A 426 -3.88 -23.81 21.90
C THR A 426 -3.90 -23.93 23.43
N SER A 427 -2.88 -24.53 24.04
CA SER A 427 -2.82 -24.66 25.51
C SER A 427 -2.82 -23.33 26.25
N ARG A 428 -2.22 -22.27 25.67
CA ARG A 428 -2.17 -20.93 26.26
C ARG A 428 -3.54 -20.25 26.31
N LYS A 429 -4.54 -20.72 25.56
CA LYS A 429 -5.92 -20.22 25.58
C LYS A 429 -6.68 -20.66 26.85
N PHE A 430 -6.15 -21.60 27.63
CA PHE A 430 -6.79 -22.14 28.83
C PHE A 430 -6.15 -21.59 30.12
N PRO A 431 -6.87 -20.77 30.91
CA PRO A 431 -6.32 -20.08 32.07
C PRO A 431 -6.14 -20.97 33.31
N GLY A 432 -6.59 -22.21 33.31
CA GLY A 432 -6.34 -23.18 34.38
C GLY A 432 -5.08 -24.02 34.15
N LEU A 433 -4.42 -23.85 33.01
CA LEU A 433 -3.27 -24.64 32.61
C LEU A 433 -1.95 -23.92 32.85
N THR A 434 -0.92 -24.74 33.10
CA THR A 434 0.50 -24.36 33.07
C THR A 434 1.22 -25.28 32.10
N PRO A 435 1.67 -24.79 30.93
CA PRO A 435 2.66 -25.50 30.13
C PRO A 435 3.96 -25.60 30.92
N ILE A 436 4.50 -26.81 31.08
CA ILE A 436 5.70 -27.05 31.90
C ILE A 436 6.96 -27.17 31.04
N THR A 437 8.10 -26.90 31.65
CA THR A 437 9.40 -27.23 31.04
C THR A 437 9.64 -28.74 31.01
N ILE A 438 10.33 -29.23 29.98
CA ILE A 438 10.81 -30.61 29.89
C ILE A 438 12.34 -30.57 29.94
N ASP A 439 12.94 -31.26 30.90
CA ASP A 439 14.40 -31.24 31.13
C ASP A 439 14.96 -29.81 31.25
N THR A 440 14.22 -28.93 31.95
CA THR A 440 14.50 -27.49 32.12
C THR A 440 14.38 -26.63 30.86
N VAL A 441 14.04 -27.23 29.71
CA VAL A 441 13.84 -26.53 28.45
C VAL A 441 12.37 -26.12 28.32
N VAL A 442 12.15 -24.85 27.97
CA VAL A 442 10.81 -24.27 27.77
C VAL A 442 10.26 -24.73 26.41
N PRO A 443 8.98 -25.12 26.31
CA PRO A 443 8.35 -25.36 25.01
C PRO A 443 8.30 -24.04 24.23
N ASP A 444 9.11 -23.94 23.18
CA ASP A 444 9.22 -22.74 22.36
C ASP A 444 9.78 -23.05 20.95
N ALA A 445 9.42 -22.22 19.98
CA ALA A 445 9.86 -22.34 18.59
C ALA A 445 11.38 -22.24 18.42
N GLU A 446 12.04 -21.31 19.12
CA GLU A 446 13.49 -21.14 19.05
C GLU A 446 14.21 -22.38 19.60
N LYS A 447 13.64 -23.00 20.64
CA LYS A 447 14.17 -24.24 21.24
C LYS A 447 13.95 -25.48 20.39
N VAL A 448 12.95 -25.44 19.52
CA VAL A 448 12.78 -26.45 18.48
C VAL A 448 13.83 -26.25 17.38
N ALA A 449 14.08 -25.01 16.98
CA ALA A 449 15.08 -24.66 15.96
C ALA A 449 16.53 -25.00 16.37
N ASP A 450 16.88 -24.81 17.65
CA ASP A 450 18.21 -25.17 18.18
C ASP A 450 18.35 -26.65 18.61
N HIS A 451 17.31 -27.46 18.36
CA HIS A 451 17.22 -28.89 18.69
C HIS A 451 17.28 -29.25 20.18
N THR A 452 17.17 -28.27 21.09
CA THR A 452 17.16 -28.53 22.55
C THR A 452 15.80 -29.03 23.04
N TYR A 453 14.71 -28.60 22.42
CA TYR A 453 13.35 -29.08 22.71
C TYR A 453 12.90 -30.11 21.67
N ARG A 454 12.49 -31.30 22.12
CA ARG A 454 12.27 -32.47 21.24
C ARG A 454 10.80 -32.85 21.04
N PHE A 455 9.87 -32.22 21.77
CA PHE A 455 8.45 -32.54 21.69
C PHE A 455 7.74 -31.63 20.67
N TRP A 456 7.99 -31.90 19.39
CA TRP A 456 7.44 -31.18 18.25
C TRP A 456 7.27 -32.12 17.05
N GLU A 457 6.50 -31.70 16.06
CA GLU A 457 6.31 -32.42 14.79
C GLU A 457 5.97 -31.45 13.64
N VAL A 458 6.14 -31.89 12.40
CA VAL A 458 5.68 -31.13 11.22
C VAL A 458 4.22 -31.44 10.91
N GLU A 459 3.37 -30.42 10.90
CA GLU A 459 2.03 -30.50 10.36
C GLU A 459 2.10 -30.51 8.82
N ARG A 460 1.49 -31.53 8.22
CA ARG A 460 1.43 -31.72 6.78
C ARG A 460 -0.01 -31.75 6.31
N ALA A 461 -0.26 -31.10 5.18
CA ALA A 461 -1.51 -31.23 4.44
C ALA A 461 -1.32 -32.29 3.34
N TYR A 462 -2.05 -33.38 3.44
CA TYR A 462 -2.00 -34.50 2.51
C TYR A 462 -3.11 -34.44 1.47
N THR A 463 -2.76 -34.72 0.23
CA THR A 463 -3.67 -35.04 -0.88
C THR A 463 -3.44 -36.46 -1.37
N TYR A 464 -4.45 -37.04 -2.02
CA TYR A 464 -4.26 -38.24 -2.80
C TYR A 464 -3.73 -37.85 -4.19
N LYS A 465 -2.47 -38.17 -4.47
CA LYS A 465 -1.72 -37.68 -5.64
C LYS A 465 -1.66 -36.15 -5.72
N ALA A 466 -1.05 -35.63 -6.78
CA ALA A 466 -0.96 -34.19 -7.00
C ALA A 466 -2.34 -33.61 -7.36
N PRO A 467 -2.77 -32.50 -6.73
CA PRO A 467 -4.04 -31.87 -7.04
C PRO A 467 -4.00 -31.21 -8.43
N LYS A 468 -5.15 -31.05 -9.07
CA LYS A 468 -5.27 -30.30 -10.34
C LYS A 468 -5.02 -28.81 -10.07
N PRO A 469 -4.22 -28.09 -10.87
CA PRO A 469 -3.87 -26.69 -10.61
C PRO A 469 -5.08 -25.78 -10.35
N GLU A 470 -6.14 -25.93 -11.16
CA GLU A 470 -7.36 -25.11 -11.08
C GLU A 470 -8.37 -25.57 -10.01
N SER A 471 -8.02 -26.53 -9.16
CA SER A 471 -8.95 -27.09 -8.18
C SER A 471 -8.94 -26.30 -6.86
N LEU A 472 -10.09 -26.26 -6.19
CA LEU A 472 -10.18 -25.74 -4.81
C LEU A 472 -9.21 -26.44 -3.84
N GLN A 473 -8.90 -27.71 -4.07
CA GLN A 473 -7.89 -28.45 -3.30
C GLN A 473 -6.49 -27.83 -3.47
N ALA A 474 -6.05 -27.55 -4.71
CA ALA A 474 -4.76 -26.92 -4.98
C ALA A 474 -4.70 -25.48 -4.43
N ALA A 475 -5.73 -24.68 -4.74
CA ALA A 475 -5.89 -23.31 -4.28
C ALA A 475 -5.80 -23.17 -2.75
N PHE A 476 -6.54 -24.01 -2.01
CA PHE A 476 -6.51 -23.97 -0.55
C PHE A 476 -5.17 -24.46 0.04
N LEU A 477 -4.52 -25.45 -0.58
CA LEU A 477 -3.17 -25.89 -0.19
C LEU A 477 -2.11 -24.82 -0.41
N GLU A 478 -2.25 -24.02 -1.46
CA GLU A 478 -1.42 -22.86 -1.72
C GLU A 478 -1.69 -21.78 -0.67
N TYR A 479 -2.95 -21.46 -0.40
CA TYR A 479 -3.35 -20.49 0.61
C TYR A 479 -2.81 -20.84 2.00
N LEU A 480 -2.80 -22.11 2.40
CA LEU A 480 -2.21 -22.55 3.68
C LEU A 480 -0.73 -22.15 3.85
N GLY A 481 0.02 -21.94 2.77
CA GLY A 481 1.41 -21.48 2.79
C GLY A 481 1.60 -20.01 2.39
N SER A 482 0.52 -19.26 2.17
CA SER A 482 0.56 -17.88 1.66
C SER A 482 0.97 -16.87 2.74
N ALA A 483 1.36 -15.67 2.31
CA ALA A 483 1.66 -14.57 3.24
C ALA A 483 0.45 -14.19 4.12
N GLN A 484 -0.77 -14.45 3.65
CA GLN A 484 -2.04 -14.19 4.35
C GLN A 484 -2.29 -15.22 5.46
N ALA A 485 -1.93 -16.49 5.27
CA ALA A 485 -2.12 -17.52 6.28
C ALA A 485 -1.05 -17.50 7.38
N LYS A 486 0.18 -17.08 7.09
CA LYS A 486 1.30 -17.07 8.05
C LYS A 486 0.98 -16.39 9.40
N PRO A 487 0.39 -15.18 9.44
CA PRO A 487 0.08 -14.52 10.71
C PRO A 487 -0.96 -15.30 11.53
N ILE A 488 -1.89 -16.00 10.87
CA ILE A 488 -2.90 -16.83 11.53
C ILE A 488 -2.22 -18.06 12.16
N LEU A 489 -1.35 -18.74 11.40
CA LEU A 489 -0.54 -19.87 11.89
C LEU A 489 0.31 -19.45 13.10
N ALA A 490 1.05 -18.34 12.97
CA ALA A 490 1.93 -17.84 14.02
C ALA A 490 1.17 -17.44 15.30
N ARG A 491 0.01 -16.79 15.17
CA ARG A 491 -0.85 -16.42 16.30
C ARG A 491 -1.28 -17.62 17.12
N ASP A 492 -1.55 -18.74 16.44
CA ASP A 492 -1.96 -20.00 17.07
C ASP A 492 -0.76 -20.88 17.49
N GLY A 493 0.46 -20.33 17.48
CA GLY A 493 1.66 -20.99 17.99
C GLY A 493 2.24 -22.05 17.06
N LEU A 494 1.84 -22.04 15.79
CA LEU A 494 2.47 -22.82 14.73
C LEU A 494 3.59 -22.01 14.08
N VAL A 495 4.70 -22.65 13.74
CA VAL A 495 5.82 -21.97 13.06
C VAL A 495 5.76 -22.29 11.58
N PRO A 496 5.42 -21.33 10.69
CA PRO A 496 5.29 -21.61 9.26
C PRO A 496 6.58 -22.17 8.67
N CYS A 497 6.48 -23.23 7.89
CA CYS A 497 7.67 -23.88 7.30
C CYS A 497 8.43 -22.96 6.34
N SER A 498 7.75 -21.99 5.73
CA SER A 498 8.35 -20.96 4.89
C SER A 498 9.30 -20.02 5.63
N ASP A 499 9.18 -19.93 6.96
CA ASP A 499 9.96 -19.01 7.79
C ASP A 499 11.16 -19.73 8.42
N LEU A 500 11.28 -21.04 8.19
CA LEU A 500 12.35 -21.89 8.67
C LEU A 500 13.32 -22.23 7.52
N PRO A 501 14.60 -22.55 7.80
CA PRO A 501 15.53 -23.03 6.78
C PRO A 501 14.96 -24.22 6.02
N GLY A 502 15.17 -24.28 4.70
CA GLY A 502 14.47 -25.22 3.81
C GLY A 502 14.62 -26.71 4.15
N SER A 503 15.62 -27.11 4.94
CA SER A 503 15.79 -28.49 5.41
C SER A 503 15.02 -28.83 6.70
N PHE A 504 14.41 -27.85 7.37
CA PHE A 504 13.81 -28.04 8.69
C PHE A 504 12.48 -28.79 8.63
N CYS A 505 11.66 -28.50 7.63
CA CYS A 505 10.34 -29.11 7.45
C CYS A 505 10.32 -30.33 6.52
N GLY A 506 11.49 -30.78 6.07
CA GLY A 506 11.66 -31.91 5.16
C GLY A 506 11.67 -31.50 3.70
#